data_AF-B2W8Y9-F1
#
_entry.id   AF-B2W8Y9-F1
#
_cell.length_a   1.000
_cell.length_b   1.000
_cell.length_c   1.000
_cell.angle_alpha   90.00
_cell.angle_beta   90.00
_cell.angle_gamma   90.00
#
_symmetry.space_group_name_H-M   'P 1'
#
loop_
_entity.id
_entity.type
_entity.pdbx_description
1 polymer ?
#
loop_
_entity_poly.entity_id
_entity_poly.type
_entity_poly.pdbx_seq_one_letter_code
_entity_poly.pdbx_strand_id
1 'polypeptide(L)'
;MAPAVSKHDHYVVLQVRPGAPHEEIKASYRRLARLHHPDKNIGCIEATANTQLINAAWEVLSDVVKRQEYDRTRPKPTASKSSGPSSPNPNASTGSGPKPPNPTASASSGPKPQKPTASTSSGPKPAKPSPTTSSEQDDRSTPRQPDTTAQDEARAEAASNAKRQEWLNFEKYQEQQIRESVKVVNPLEALLSFLDAKIKENRAKLAANEPNAWSIFSYFKKRLSEEEKGELRKECVDLENVMRIQRISLDKANMQLQELRDELARREAQESVRLSSEKFEAQRRERARKAEAQEARWREQARQQAQQRAEREQREAAARKEADRARRERDRDLEEYLARLRAANEAAARNQQEQTKKRQAEQHAEEKRGKTSETCKHKAWWDKIEGRHDCGYCTAILYKFSQRCPGCGIASCDSCRRVLQAGGTPSVDHSRHGGNGRREEYHFWD
;
A
#
# COMPACT_ATOMS: atom_id res chain seq x y z
N MET A 1 -38.32 -9.47 -23.69
CA MET A 1 -38.49 -9.25 -22.23
C MET A 1 -38.45 -10.60 -21.54
N ALA A 2 -37.47 -10.83 -20.66
CA ALA A 2 -37.43 -12.02 -19.80
C ALA A 2 -38.38 -11.80 -18.61
N PRO A 3 -39.21 -12.78 -18.20
CA PRO A 3 -39.97 -12.66 -16.97
C PRO A 3 -39.04 -12.90 -15.77
N ALA A 4 -39.01 -11.94 -14.86
CA ALA A 4 -38.56 -12.19 -13.51
C ALA A 4 -39.57 -13.13 -12.81
N VAL A 5 -39.05 -14.11 -12.06
CA VAL A 5 -39.52 -14.60 -10.74
C VAL A 5 -39.24 -16.11 -10.59
N SER A 6 -38.32 -16.46 -9.69
CA SER A 6 -38.64 -17.33 -8.56
C SER A 6 -37.57 -17.17 -7.49
N LYS A 7 -37.95 -16.59 -6.34
CA LYS A 7 -37.15 -16.63 -5.10
C LYS A 7 -37.15 -18.03 -4.47
N HIS A 8 -37.61 -19.05 -5.21
CA HIS A 8 -37.90 -20.39 -4.71
C HIS A 8 -37.08 -21.38 -5.53
N ASP A 9 -36.39 -22.25 -4.83
CA ASP A 9 -35.55 -23.28 -5.43
C ASP A 9 -36.41 -24.27 -6.23
N HIS A 10 -36.07 -24.51 -7.49
CA HIS A 10 -36.86 -25.39 -8.39
C HIS A 10 -36.94 -26.82 -7.86
N TYR A 11 -35.90 -27.28 -7.14
CA TYR A 11 -35.92 -28.60 -6.49
C TYR A 11 -36.94 -28.66 -5.35
N VAL A 12 -37.08 -27.57 -4.59
CA VAL A 12 -38.06 -27.46 -3.50
C VAL A 12 -39.48 -27.39 -4.06
N VAL A 13 -39.69 -26.63 -5.14
CA VAL A 13 -41.00 -26.52 -5.81
C VAL A 13 -41.46 -27.88 -6.34
N LEU A 14 -40.57 -28.66 -6.94
CA LEU A 14 -40.88 -30.02 -7.39
C LEU A 14 -40.76 -31.09 -6.27
N GLN A 15 -40.47 -30.71 -5.02
CA GLN A 15 -40.32 -31.61 -3.89
C GLN A 15 -39.33 -32.76 -4.14
N VAL A 16 -38.23 -32.50 -4.85
CA VAL A 16 -37.19 -33.47 -5.21
C VAL A 16 -35.84 -33.04 -4.66
N ARG A 17 -34.94 -34.01 -4.41
CA ARG A 17 -33.59 -33.70 -3.92
C ARG A 17 -32.70 -33.16 -5.05
N PRO A 18 -31.77 -32.23 -4.76
CA PRO A 18 -30.71 -31.86 -5.70
C PRO A 18 -29.85 -33.10 -6.01
N GLY A 19 -29.95 -33.61 -7.23
CA GLY A 19 -29.32 -34.87 -7.65
C GLY A 19 -30.30 -36.00 -7.98
N ALA A 20 -31.61 -35.78 -7.83
CA ALA A 20 -32.62 -36.74 -8.25
C ALA A 20 -32.48 -37.10 -9.76
N PRO A 21 -32.68 -38.38 -10.14
CA PRO A 21 -32.71 -38.80 -11.52
C PRO A 21 -33.88 -38.15 -12.26
N HIS A 22 -33.76 -37.99 -13.58
CA HIS A 22 -34.79 -37.34 -14.40
C HIS A 22 -36.18 -38.00 -14.25
N GLU A 23 -36.22 -39.32 -14.08
CA GLU A 23 -37.48 -40.06 -13.86
C GLU A 23 -38.20 -39.65 -12.57
N GLU A 24 -37.46 -39.33 -11.50
CA GLU A 24 -38.05 -38.88 -10.23
C GLU A 24 -38.61 -37.45 -10.36
N ILE A 25 -37.90 -36.58 -11.08
CA ILE A 25 -38.36 -35.21 -11.41
C ILE A 25 -39.65 -35.28 -12.23
N LYS A 26 -39.70 -36.17 -13.24
CA LYS A 26 -40.87 -36.39 -14.09
C LYS A 26 -42.06 -36.99 -13.33
N ALA A 27 -41.79 -37.92 -12.41
CA ALA A 27 -42.81 -38.48 -11.54
C ALA A 27 -43.41 -37.42 -10.60
N SER A 28 -42.56 -36.59 -9.98
CA SER A 28 -43.03 -35.54 -9.08
C SER A 28 -43.83 -34.46 -9.82
N TYR A 29 -43.36 -34.03 -10.99
CA TYR A 29 -44.11 -33.10 -11.84
C TYR A 29 -45.52 -33.62 -12.17
N ARG A 30 -45.65 -34.86 -12.64
CA ARG A 30 -46.96 -35.47 -12.96
C ARG A 30 -47.87 -35.61 -11.74
N ARG A 31 -47.30 -35.78 -10.54
CA ARG A 31 -48.06 -35.82 -9.28
C ARG A 31 -48.58 -34.44 -8.92
N LEU A 32 -47.71 -33.43 -8.93
CA LEU A 32 -48.03 -32.05 -8.55
C LEU A 32 -48.95 -31.36 -9.56
N ALA A 33 -48.73 -31.58 -10.87
CA ALA A 33 -49.59 -31.05 -11.92
C ALA A 33 -51.02 -31.58 -11.83
N ARG A 34 -51.23 -32.85 -11.44
CA ARG A 34 -52.57 -33.42 -11.22
C ARG A 34 -53.24 -32.89 -9.95
N LEU A 35 -52.45 -32.56 -8.93
CA LEU A 35 -52.94 -32.05 -7.65
C LEU A 35 -53.40 -30.59 -7.78
N HIS A 36 -52.62 -29.77 -8.49
CA HIS A 36 -52.87 -28.33 -8.64
C HIS A 36 -53.57 -27.94 -9.95
N HIS A 37 -53.98 -28.92 -10.78
CA HIS A 37 -54.62 -28.64 -12.07
C HIS A 37 -55.84 -27.71 -11.92
N PRO A 38 -55.98 -26.66 -12.77
CA PRO A 38 -57.07 -25.69 -12.67
C PRO A 38 -58.46 -26.33 -12.87
N ASP A 39 -58.55 -27.39 -13.67
CA ASP A 39 -59.80 -28.13 -13.94
C ASP A 39 -60.36 -28.83 -12.69
N LYS A 40 -59.51 -29.22 -11.73
CA LYS A 40 -59.94 -29.86 -10.47
C LYS A 40 -60.13 -28.87 -9.32
N ASN A 41 -59.61 -27.65 -9.47
CA ASN A 41 -59.56 -26.63 -8.41
C ASN A 41 -60.18 -25.30 -8.91
N ILE A 42 -61.36 -25.38 -9.51
CA ILE A 42 -62.06 -24.22 -10.09
C ILE A 42 -62.38 -23.22 -8.97
N GLY A 43 -61.93 -21.97 -9.12
CA GLY A 43 -62.16 -20.88 -8.18
C GLY A 43 -61.05 -20.64 -7.13
N CYS A 44 -59.99 -21.46 -7.11
CA CYS A 44 -58.85 -21.25 -6.21
C CYS A 44 -57.69 -20.53 -6.92
N ILE A 45 -57.43 -19.27 -6.56
CA ILE A 45 -56.33 -18.45 -7.13
C ILE A 45 -54.96 -19.10 -6.83
N GLU A 46 -54.80 -19.76 -5.68
CA GLU A 46 -53.57 -20.44 -5.28
C GLU A 46 -53.22 -21.64 -6.16
N ALA A 47 -54.21 -22.36 -6.69
CA ALA A 47 -53.98 -23.49 -7.59
C ALA A 47 -53.36 -23.05 -8.92
N THR A 48 -53.78 -21.90 -9.44
CA THR A 48 -53.22 -21.29 -10.64
C THR A 48 -51.78 -20.84 -10.41
N ALA A 49 -51.50 -20.15 -9.29
CA ALA A 49 -50.15 -19.71 -8.94
C ALA A 49 -49.19 -20.90 -8.73
N ASN A 50 -49.63 -21.95 -8.03
CA ASN A 50 -48.82 -23.15 -7.80
C ASN A 50 -48.55 -23.90 -9.11
N THR A 51 -49.54 -24.01 -10.01
CA THR A 51 -49.35 -24.63 -11.33
C THR A 51 -48.32 -23.89 -12.17
N GLN A 52 -48.33 -22.55 -12.14
CA GLN A 52 -47.32 -21.74 -12.82
C GLN A 52 -45.90 -21.99 -12.27
N LEU A 53 -45.75 -22.06 -10.95
CA LEU A 53 -44.46 -22.37 -10.32
C LEU A 53 -43.97 -23.78 -10.65
N ILE A 54 -44.86 -24.78 -10.62
CA ILE A 54 -44.54 -26.17 -10.96
C ILE A 54 -44.08 -26.29 -12.42
N ASN A 55 -44.76 -25.60 -13.34
CA ASN A 55 -44.39 -25.59 -14.76
C ASN A 55 -43.04 -24.88 -14.99
N ALA A 56 -42.79 -23.76 -14.32
CA ALA A 56 -41.50 -23.06 -14.41
C ALA A 56 -40.34 -23.92 -13.87
N ALA A 57 -40.54 -24.61 -12.74
CA ALA A 57 -39.53 -25.52 -12.20
C ALA A 57 -39.28 -26.73 -13.11
N TRP A 58 -40.33 -27.27 -13.73
CA TRP A 58 -40.20 -28.35 -14.71
C TRP A 58 -39.43 -27.91 -15.95
N GLU A 59 -39.68 -26.71 -16.47
CA GLU A 59 -38.98 -26.20 -17.67
C GLU A 59 -37.46 -26.12 -17.47
N VAL A 60 -37.01 -25.79 -16.25
CA VAL A 60 -35.58 -25.70 -15.91
C VAL A 60 -34.98 -27.06 -15.58
N LEU A 61 -35.69 -27.90 -14.82
CA LEU A 61 -35.14 -29.18 -14.33
C LEU A 61 -35.30 -30.37 -15.30
N SER A 62 -36.19 -30.27 -16.28
CA SER A 62 -36.40 -31.33 -17.28
C SER A 62 -35.30 -31.36 -18.34
N ASP A 63 -34.76 -30.22 -18.73
CA ASP A 63 -33.66 -30.10 -19.69
C ASP A 63 -32.31 -30.21 -18.96
N VAL A 64 -31.47 -31.15 -19.42
CA VAL A 64 -30.14 -31.41 -18.84
C VAL A 64 -29.25 -30.16 -18.89
N VAL A 65 -29.32 -29.37 -19.97
CA VAL A 65 -28.50 -28.17 -20.16
C VAL A 65 -28.97 -27.06 -19.23
N LYS A 66 -30.28 -26.80 -19.18
CA LYS A 66 -30.87 -25.79 -18.28
C LYS A 66 -30.66 -26.15 -16.81
N ARG A 67 -30.76 -27.43 -16.46
CA ARG A 67 -30.49 -27.93 -15.10
C ARG A 67 -29.05 -27.70 -14.68
N GLN A 68 -28.08 -27.96 -15.57
CA GLN A 68 -26.67 -27.70 -15.26
C GLN A 68 -26.38 -26.22 -15.04
N GLU A 69 -26.97 -25.35 -15.86
CA GLU A 69 -26.79 -23.89 -15.71
C GLU A 69 -27.44 -23.37 -14.43
N TYR A 70 -28.61 -23.91 -14.09
CA TYR A 70 -29.26 -23.66 -12.82
C TYR A 70 -28.40 -24.12 -11.63
N ASP A 71 -27.85 -25.34 -11.69
CA ASP A 71 -27.01 -25.90 -10.62
C ASP A 71 -25.70 -25.12 -10.41
N ARG A 72 -25.19 -24.43 -11.45
CA ARG A 72 -24.01 -23.54 -11.37
C ARG A 72 -24.32 -22.21 -10.69
N THR A 73 -25.49 -21.64 -10.98
CA THR A 73 -25.90 -20.32 -10.49
C THR A 73 -26.62 -20.39 -9.14
N ARG A 74 -27.09 -21.58 -8.74
CA ARG A 74 -27.74 -21.81 -7.44
C ARG A 74 -26.74 -21.67 -6.28
N PRO A 75 -27.01 -20.82 -5.28
CA PRO A 75 -26.19 -20.74 -4.08
C PRO A 75 -26.27 -22.06 -3.32
N LYS A 76 -25.16 -22.82 -3.33
CA LYS A 76 -25.05 -24.03 -2.51
C LYS A 76 -24.96 -23.58 -1.05
N PRO A 77 -25.76 -24.13 -0.12
CA PRO A 77 -25.55 -23.88 1.30
C PRO A 77 -24.13 -24.36 1.62
N THR A 78 -23.24 -23.42 1.90
CA THR A 78 -21.88 -23.72 2.31
C THR A 78 -21.98 -24.49 3.61
N ALA A 79 -21.48 -25.73 3.60
CA ALA A 79 -21.34 -26.52 4.80
C ALA A 79 -20.51 -25.70 5.79
N SER A 80 -21.17 -25.18 6.82
CA SER A 80 -20.53 -24.61 7.98
C SER A 80 -19.64 -25.72 8.57
N LYS A 81 -18.37 -25.37 8.76
CA LYS A 81 -17.43 -26.17 9.54
C LYS A 81 -18.02 -26.31 10.95
N SER A 82 -18.65 -27.44 11.25
CA SER A 82 -18.91 -27.88 12.63
C SER A 82 -18.00 -29.07 12.94
N SER A 83 -17.01 -28.77 13.75
CA SER A 83 -16.13 -29.70 14.43
C SER A 83 -16.88 -30.46 15.53
N GLY A 84 -17.13 -31.76 15.29
CA GLY A 84 -17.27 -32.86 16.29
C GLY A 84 -18.64 -33.08 16.96
N PRO A 85 -18.87 -34.24 17.63
CA PRO A 85 -18.21 -35.54 17.55
C PRO A 85 -19.14 -36.67 17.05
N SER A 86 -18.54 -37.71 16.49
CA SER A 86 -19.23 -38.92 16.04
C SER A 86 -19.61 -39.84 17.20
N SER A 87 -20.86 -40.29 17.24
CA SER A 87 -21.27 -41.53 17.91
C SER A 87 -21.94 -42.45 16.88
N PRO A 88 -21.42 -43.65 16.61
CA PRO A 88 -22.09 -44.66 15.80
C PRO A 88 -22.66 -45.79 16.67
N ASN A 89 -23.81 -46.36 16.29
CA ASN A 89 -24.24 -47.70 16.68
C ASN A 89 -25.42 -48.17 15.78
N PRO A 90 -25.77 -49.47 15.67
CA PRO A 90 -25.06 -50.71 16.02
C PRO A 90 -24.99 -51.75 14.88
N ASN A 91 -24.22 -52.82 15.14
CA ASN A 91 -24.40 -54.19 14.65
C ASN A 91 -23.55 -54.67 13.45
N ALA A 92 -22.35 -55.17 13.76
CA ALA A 92 -21.76 -56.34 13.09
C ALA A 92 -20.75 -57.02 14.02
N SER A 93 -21.14 -58.17 14.59
CA SER A 93 -20.24 -59.20 15.12
C SER A 93 -19.68 -59.99 13.91
N THR A 94 -18.53 -60.66 13.83
CA THR A 94 -17.59 -61.28 14.78
C THR A 94 -16.32 -61.64 13.95
N GLY A 95 -15.12 -61.74 14.53
CA GLY A 95 -14.02 -62.54 13.94
C GLY A 95 -12.59 -62.01 14.00
N SER A 96 -11.95 -62.16 15.17
CA SER A 96 -10.56 -62.58 15.46
C SER A 96 -9.37 -62.33 14.51
N GLY A 97 -8.29 -61.73 15.05
CA GLY A 97 -6.88 -62.12 14.75
C GLY A 97 -5.88 -60.97 14.47
N PRO A 98 -4.59 -61.01 14.92
CA PRO A 98 -3.84 -59.81 15.32
C PRO A 98 -2.67 -59.34 14.40
N LYS A 99 -2.31 -58.05 14.59
CA LYS A 99 -1.10 -57.21 14.25
C LYS A 99 0.26 -57.98 14.06
N PRO A 100 1.38 -57.45 13.46
CA PRO A 100 1.80 -56.02 13.39
C PRO A 100 2.64 -55.60 12.13
N PRO A 101 3.60 -54.63 12.17
CA PRO A 101 3.50 -53.34 11.46
C PRO A 101 4.56 -53.11 10.35
N ASN A 102 4.37 -52.04 9.59
CA ASN A 102 5.30 -51.49 8.59
C ASN A 102 6.71 -51.19 9.18
N PRO A 103 7.80 -51.23 8.38
CA PRO A 103 8.56 -49.97 8.26
C PRO A 103 9.28 -49.74 6.91
N THR A 104 9.38 -48.44 6.58
CA THR A 104 10.53 -47.70 5.97
C THR A 104 11.19 -48.13 4.64
N ALA A 105 11.36 -47.11 3.77
CA ALA A 105 12.57 -46.69 3.03
C ALA A 105 12.18 -46.29 1.58
N SER A 106 12.19 -45.00 1.19
CA SER A 106 13.34 -44.19 0.78
C SER A 106 14.37 -44.91 -0.10
N ALA A 107 14.40 -44.57 -1.40
CA ALA A 107 15.60 -44.04 -2.08
C ALA A 107 15.39 -43.88 -3.61
N SER A 108 15.72 -42.68 -4.09
CA SER A 108 16.46 -42.36 -5.33
C SER A 108 15.90 -42.85 -6.68
N SER A 109 15.66 -41.98 -7.67
CA SER A 109 16.72 -41.25 -8.38
C SER A 109 16.15 -40.15 -9.29
N GLY A 110 16.80 -38.97 -9.34
CA GLY A 110 16.68 -38.01 -10.46
C GLY A 110 17.44 -38.51 -11.71
N PRO A 111 17.54 -37.74 -12.83
CA PRO A 111 17.54 -36.27 -12.91
C PRO A 111 16.71 -35.64 -14.07
N LYS A 112 16.43 -34.32 -13.93
CA LYS A 112 16.11 -33.34 -15.01
C LYS A 112 17.46 -32.93 -15.69
N PRO A 113 17.57 -32.23 -16.85
CA PRO A 113 16.56 -31.43 -17.54
C PRO A 113 16.61 -31.45 -19.09
N GLN A 114 15.64 -30.79 -19.75
CA GLN A 114 15.87 -29.77 -20.80
C GLN A 114 14.58 -29.39 -21.56
N LYS A 115 14.52 -28.11 -21.96
CA LYS A 115 13.55 -27.47 -22.86
C LYS A 115 14.33 -27.04 -24.10
N PRO A 116 13.75 -27.13 -25.32
CA PRO A 116 13.89 -26.04 -26.28
C PRO A 116 12.54 -25.71 -26.96
N THR A 117 12.06 -24.47 -26.90
CA THR A 117 12.17 -23.40 -27.92
C THR A 117 11.38 -23.66 -29.21
N ALA A 118 10.33 -22.85 -29.39
CA ALA A 118 9.61 -22.68 -30.64
C ALA A 118 10.41 -21.76 -31.58
N SER A 119 10.44 -22.14 -32.86
CA SER A 119 11.02 -21.41 -33.98
C SER A 119 9.94 -21.10 -35.00
N THR A 120 9.77 -19.83 -35.36
CA THR A 120 9.42 -19.41 -36.73
C THR A 120 10.01 -18.01 -36.99
N SER A 121 10.88 -17.96 -38.00
CA SER A 121 11.66 -16.86 -38.59
C SER A 121 10.80 -15.91 -39.47
N SER A 122 10.97 -14.57 -39.48
CA SER A 122 11.89 -13.71 -40.29
C SER A 122 11.58 -13.70 -41.81
N GLY A 123 11.51 -12.61 -42.61
CA GLY A 123 11.94 -11.19 -42.54
C GLY A 123 11.31 -10.33 -43.70
N PRO A 124 12.02 -9.39 -44.39
CA PRO A 124 12.13 -7.95 -44.02
C PRO A 124 11.83 -6.87 -45.11
N LYS A 125 11.62 -5.62 -44.63
CA LYS A 125 11.87 -4.19 -45.10
C LYS A 125 12.34 -3.85 -46.55
N PRO A 126 12.03 -2.63 -47.10
CA PRO A 126 12.82 -1.39 -46.81
C PRO A 126 12.02 -0.05 -46.77
N ALA A 127 12.74 1.09 -46.67
CA ALA A 127 12.33 2.35 -46.01
C ALA A 127 12.45 3.65 -46.88
N LYS A 128 11.60 4.65 -46.54
CA LYS A 128 11.72 6.15 -46.60
C LYS A 128 11.85 6.85 -47.98
N PRO A 129 11.37 8.13 -48.18
CA PRO A 129 11.51 9.29 -47.28
C PRO A 129 10.28 10.24 -47.12
N SER A 130 10.43 11.19 -46.18
CA SER A 130 9.52 12.29 -45.80
C SER A 130 9.32 13.36 -46.89
N PRO A 131 8.35 14.27 -46.70
CA PRO A 131 8.70 15.69 -46.80
C PRO A 131 8.20 16.52 -45.60
N THR A 132 9.07 17.44 -45.20
CA THR A 132 8.80 18.60 -44.35
C THR A 132 7.88 19.56 -45.09
N THR A 133 6.80 20.01 -44.46
CA THR A 133 6.15 21.28 -44.84
C THR A 133 5.80 22.03 -43.57
N SER A 134 6.41 23.19 -43.39
CA SER A 134 5.98 24.20 -42.43
C SER A 134 4.61 24.74 -42.84
N SER A 135 3.65 24.74 -41.93
CA SER A 135 2.60 25.75 -41.90
C SER A 135 2.26 26.03 -40.44
N GLU A 136 2.71 27.19 -39.97
CA GLU A 136 1.97 27.96 -38.98
C GLU A 136 0.49 27.99 -39.38
N GLN A 137 -0.41 27.59 -38.47
CA GLN A 137 -1.63 28.32 -38.13
C GLN A 137 -2.54 27.52 -37.18
N ASP A 138 -2.99 28.25 -36.18
CA ASP A 138 -4.22 28.08 -35.39
C ASP A 138 -4.24 27.05 -34.26
N ASP A 139 -3.79 27.56 -33.10
CA ASP A 139 -4.47 27.45 -31.81
C ASP A 139 -6.00 27.56 -31.97
N ARG A 140 -6.65 26.47 -32.37
CA ARG A 140 -8.08 26.29 -32.16
C ARG A 140 -8.26 25.42 -30.94
N SER A 141 -8.32 26.11 -29.80
CA SER A 141 -8.92 25.64 -28.55
C SER A 141 -10.02 24.63 -28.84
N THR A 142 -9.72 23.34 -28.60
CA THR A 142 -10.78 22.35 -28.48
C THR A 142 -11.65 22.84 -27.33
N PRO A 143 -12.95 23.14 -27.54
CA PRO A 143 -13.80 23.53 -26.44
C PRO A 143 -13.75 22.41 -25.40
N ARG A 144 -13.29 22.75 -24.20
CA ARG A 144 -13.32 21.88 -23.03
C ARG A 144 -14.74 21.31 -22.95
N GLN A 145 -14.88 20.00 -23.19
CA GLN A 145 -16.17 19.31 -23.10
C GLN A 145 -16.78 19.67 -21.73
N PRO A 146 -18.05 20.11 -21.68
CA PRO A 146 -18.71 20.41 -20.41
C PRO A 146 -18.71 19.15 -19.55
N ASP A 147 -18.53 19.28 -18.23
CA ASP A 147 -18.51 18.18 -17.27
C ASP A 147 -19.77 17.31 -17.41
N THR A 148 -19.68 16.21 -18.17
CA THR A 148 -20.82 15.35 -18.55
C THR A 148 -21.47 14.72 -17.33
N THR A 149 -20.67 14.39 -16.31
CA THR A 149 -21.13 13.80 -15.05
C THR A 149 -22.12 14.70 -14.30
N ALA A 150 -21.89 16.01 -14.26
CA ALA A 150 -22.78 16.92 -13.54
C ALA A 150 -24.13 17.10 -14.25
N GLN A 151 -24.11 17.10 -15.59
CA GLN A 151 -25.32 17.17 -16.41
C GLN A 151 -26.13 15.87 -16.32
N ASP A 152 -25.46 14.72 -16.33
CA ASP A 152 -26.10 13.42 -16.15
C ASP A 152 -26.69 13.25 -14.74
N GLU A 153 -26.00 13.74 -13.70
CA GLU A 153 -26.52 13.79 -12.32
C GLU A 153 -27.77 14.68 -12.23
N ALA A 154 -27.74 15.88 -12.83
CA ALA A 154 -28.90 16.78 -12.85
C ALA A 154 -30.11 16.19 -13.61
N ARG A 155 -29.86 15.49 -14.73
CA ARG A 155 -30.91 14.80 -15.48
C ARG A 155 -31.50 13.63 -14.69
N ALA A 156 -30.67 12.87 -13.97
CA ALA A 156 -31.13 11.79 -13.10
C ALA A 156 -31.95 12.31 -11.92
N GLU A 157 -31.55 13.44 -11.33
CA GLU A 157 -32.30 14.09 -10.25
C GLU A 157 -33.64 14.64 -10.76
N ALA A 158 -33.65 15.29 -11.93
CA ALA A 158 -34.89 15.74 -12.57
C ALA A 158 -35.85 14.57 -12.85
N ALA A 159 -35.34 13.42 -13.33
CA ALA A 159 -36.14 12.23 -13.54
C ALA A 159 -36.69 11.62 -12.23
N SER A 160 -35.92 11.66 -11.13
CA SER A 160 -36.40 11.22 -9.82
C SER A 160 -37.48 12.17 -9.27
N ASN A 161 -37.29 13.48 -9.44
CA ASN A 161 -38.27 14.49 -9.04
C ASN A 161 -39.57 14.39 -9.86
N ALA A 162 -39.50 14.11 -11.16
CA ALA A 162 -40.67 13.88 -12.00
C ALA A 162 -41.48 12.67 -11.50
N LYS A 163 -40.83 11.54 -11.21
CA LYS A 163 -41.50 10.37 -10.62
C LYS A 163 -42.15 10.66 -9.27
N ARG A 164 -41.52 11.48 -8.43
CA ARG A 164 -42.11 11.91 -7.16
C ARG A 164 -43.39 12.73 -7.38
N GLN A 165 -43.42 13.62 -8.37
CA GLN A 165 -44.62 14.38 -8.71
C GLN A 165 -45.73 13.48 -9.24
N GLU A 166 -45.42 12.50 -10.09
CA GLU A 166 -46.38 11.49 -10.54
C GLU A 166 -47.01 10.75 -9.35
N TRP A 167 -46.19 10.35 -8.37
CA TRP A 167 -46.67 9.69 -7.15
C TRP A 167 -47.60 10.59 -6.33
N LEU A 168 -47.20 11.83 -6.07
CA LEU A 168 -48.03 12.80 -5.34
C LEU A 168 -49.37 13.09 -6.03
N ASN A 169 -49.36 13.17 -7.37
CA ASN A 169 -50.58 13.37 -8.14
C ASN A 169 -51.52 12.15 -8.05
N PHE A 170 -50.95 10.94 -8.10
CA PHE A 170 -51.69 9.70 -7.92
C PHE A 170 -52.29 9.59 -6.51
N GLU A 171 -51.51 9.86 -5.47
CA GLU A 171 -51.97 9.84 -4.06
C GLU A 171 -53.16 10.79 -3.87
N LYS A 172 -53.04 12.04 -4.32
CA LYS A 172 -54.14 13.02 -4.27
C LYS A 172 -55.39 12.55 -5.00
N TYR A 173 -55.23 11.96 -6.17
CA TYR A 173 -56.33 11.42 -6.95
C TYR A 173 -57.03 10.27 -6.20
N GLN A 174 -56.27 9.33 -5.65
CA GLN A 174 -56.80 8.21 -4.87
C GLN A 174 -57.49 8.68 -3.58
N GLU A 175 -56.90 9.62 -2.85
CA GLU A 175 -57.55 10.23 -1.68
C GLU A 175 -58.86 10.93 -2.03
N GLN A 176 -58.95 11.55 -3.21
CA GLN A 176 -60.19 12.14 -3.69
C GLN A 176 -61.23 11.04 -3.98
N GLN A 177 -60.84 9.96 -4.67
CA GLN A 177 -61.73 8.83 -4.96
C GLN A 177 -62.22 8.12 -3.68
N ILE A 178 -61.34 7.97 -2.69
CA ILE A 178 -61.67 7.45 -1.36
C ILE A 178 -62.70 8.38 -0.69
N ARG A 179 -62.46 9.71 -0.70
CA ARG A 179 -63.41 10.69 -0.16
C ARG A 179 -64.77 10.63 -0.86
N GLU A 180 -64.80 10.46 -2.18
CA GLU A 180 -66.04 10.31 -2.96
C GLU A 180 -66.76 9.00 -2.61
N SER A 181 -66.04 7.90 -2.47
CA SER A 181 -66.60 6.60 -2.07
C SER A 181 -67.18 6.62 -0.66
N VAL A 182 -66.50 7.27 0.29
CA VAL A 182 -66.99 7.45 1.67
C VAL A 182 -68.31 8.23 1.71
N LYS A 183 -68.52 9.20 0.81
CA LYS A 183 -69.80 9.94 0.70
C LYS A 183 -70.97 9.05 0.28
N VAL A 184 -70.71 7.91 -0.37
CA VAL A 184 -71.74 6.93 -0.76
C VAL A 184 -71.96 5.90 0.36
N VAL A 185 -70.89 5.46 1.01
CA VAL A 185 -70.93 4.49 2.11
C VAL A 185 -71.69 5.04 3.33
N ASN A 186 -71.33 6.24 3.81
CA ASN A 186 -71.88 6.78 5.06
C ASN A 186 -73.42 6.91 5.05
N PRO A 187 -74.08 7.43 3.99
CA PRO A 187 -75.54 7.47 3.94
C PRO A 187 -76.19 6.09 3.89
N LEU A 188 -75.58 5.12 3.22
CA LEU A 188 -76.09 3.74 3.16
C LEU A 188 -76.03 3.08 4.54
N GLU A 189 -74.94 3.27 5.29
CA GLU A 189 -74.82 2.80 6.67
C GLU A 189 -75.87 3.44 7.59
N ALA A 190 -76.06 4.76 7.47
CA ALA A 190 -77.06 5.49 8.24
C ALA A 190 -78.49 5.00 7.92
N LEU A 191 -78.79 4.77 6.63
CA LEU A 191 -80.09 4.25 6.19
C LEU A 191 -80.34 2.83 6.70
N LEU A 192 -79.35 1.93 6.64
CA LEU A 192 -79.48 0.58 7.19
C LEU A 192 -79.69 0.61 8.71
N SER A 193 -79.00 1.49 9.43
CA SER A 193 -79.21 1.69 10.86
C SER A 193 -80.61 2.20 11.16
N PHE A 194 -81.14 3.11 10.34
CA PHE A 194 -82.51 3.62 10.48
C PHE A 194 -83.55 2.52 10.22
N LEU A 195 -83.40 1.74 9.15
CA LEU A 195 -84.30 0.63 8.83
C LEU A 195 -84.31 -0.43 9.93
N ASP A 196 -83.14 -0.81 10.44
CA ASP A 196 -83.02 -1.78 11.55
C ASP A 196 -83.72 -1.27 12.83
N ALA A 197 -83.56 0.02 13.16
CA ALA A 197 -84.26 0.64 14.28
C ALA A 197 -85.80 0.61 14.09
N LYS A 198 -86.28 0.87 12.87
CA LYS A 198 -87.71 0.84 12.55
C LYS A 198 -88.31 -0.56 12.63
N ILE A 199 -87.59 -1.56 12.10
CA ILE A 199 -87.98 -2.97 12.21
C ILE A 199 -88.07 -3.37 13.69
N LYS A 200 -87.09 -2.99 14.51
CA LYS A 200 -87.11 -3.25 15.97
C LYS A 200 -88.30 -2.58 16.65
N GLU A 201 -88.60 -1.32 16.33
CA GLU A 201 -89.76 -0.60 16.85
C GLU A 201 -91.07 -1.33 16.51
N ASN A 202 -91.25 -1.73 15.25
CA ASN A 202 -92.47 -2.41 14.80
C ASN A 202 -92.61 -3.80 15.42
N ARG A 203 -91.50 -4.56 15.54
CA ARG A 203 -91.48 -5.84 16.27
C ARG A 203 -91.80 -5.66 17.76
N ALA A 204 -91.30 -4.60 18.40
CA ALA A 204 -91.62 -4.29 19.78
C ALA A 204 -93.10 -3.94 19.98
N LYS A 205 -93.72 -3.19 19.06
CA LYS A 205 -95.17 -2.91 19.06
C LYS A 205 -96.00 -4.19 18.94
N LEU A 206 -95.58 -5.12 18.09
CA LEU A 206 -96.22 -6.43 17.94
C LEU A 206 -96.10 -7.26 19.23
N ALA A 207 -94.90 -7.34 19.82
CA ALA A 207 -94.64 -8.09 21.05
C ALA A 207 -95.38 -7.50 22.28
N ALA A 208 -95.46 -6.16 22.38
CA ALA A 208 -96.17 -5.48 23.46
C ALA A 208 -97.70 -5.70 23.46
N ASN A 209 -98.24 -6.29 22.39
CA ASN A 209 -99.65 -6.62 22.22
C ASN A 209 -99.99 -8.09 22.56
N GLU A 210 -98.99 -8.90 22.96
CA GLU A 210 -99.21 -10.22 23.51
C GLU A 210 -99.72 -10.14 24.97
N PRO A 211 -100.75 -10.90 25.34
CA PRO A 211 -101.30 -10.87 26.69
C PRO A 211 -100.28 -11.45 27.68
N ASN A 212 -99.80 -10.63 28.61
CA ASN A 212 -99.12 -11.16 29.78
C ASN A 212 -100.17 -11.83 30.67
N ALA A 213 -100.21 -13.15 30.67
CA ALA A 213 -101.24 -13.99 31.33
C ALA A 213 -101.41 -13.75 32.84
N TRP A 214 -100.51 -12.97 33.46
CA TRP A 214 -100.49 -12.70 34.91
C TRP A 214 -100.86 -11.26 35.31
N SER A 215 -101.17 -10.34 34.38
CA SER A 215 -101.43 -8.92 34.70
C SER A 215 -102.86 -8.50 34.38
N ILE A 216 -103.70 -8.31 35.41
CA ILE A 216 -105.10 -7.87 35.28
C ILE A 216 -105.24 -6.50 34.58
N PHE A 217 -104.23 -5.63 34.68
CA PHE A 217 -104.22 -4.31 34.04
C PHE A 217 -104.01 -4.36 32.51
N SER A 218 -103.67 -5.51 31.93
CA SER A 218 -103.51 -5.64 30.47
C SER A 218 -104.82 -5.44 29.70
N TYR A 219 -105.97 -5.62 30.36
CA TYR A 219 -107.30 -5.44 29.75
C TYR A 219 -107.66 -3.99 29.46
N PHE A 220 -107.00 -3.01 30.10
CA PHE A 220 -107.24 -1.58 29.88
C PHE A 220 -106.33 -0.93 28.83
N LYS A 221 -105.34 -1.66 28.31
CA LYS A 221 -104.44 -1.16 27.26
C LYS A 221 -105.14 -1.24 25.91
N LYS A 222 -105.10 -0.16 25.11
CA LYS A 222 -105.60 -0.17 23.73
C LYS A 222 -104.89 -1.28 22.95
N ARG A 223 -105.63 -2.34 22.64
CA ARG A 223 -105.15 -3.51 21.90
C ARG A 223 -105.14 -3.15 20.42
N LEU A 224 -104.03 -3.38 19.72
CA LEU A 224 -104.07 -3.21 18.26
C LEU A 224 -105.04 -4.22 17.65
N SER A 225 -105.82 -3.76 16.68
CA SER A 225 -106.67 -4.57 15.81
C SER A 225 -105.85 -5.63 15.07
N GLU A 226 -106.48 -6.75 14.67
CA GLU A 226 -105.83 -7.75 13.80
C GLU A 226 -105.43 -7.16 12.44
N GLU A 227 -106.14 -6.13 11.98
CA GLU A 227 -105.81 -5.40 10.76
C GLU A 227 -104.50 -4.60 10.92
N GLU A 228 -104.40 -3.82 12.01
CA GLU A 228 -103.18 -3.06 12.35
C GLU A 228 -101.96 -3.98 12.58
N LYS A 229 -102.16 -5.14 13.22
CA LYS A 229 -101.10 -6.16 13.37
C LYS A 229 -100.68 -6.73 12.00
N GLY A 230 -101.65 -6.97 11.11
CA GLY A 230 -101.42 -7.42 9.75
C GLY A 230 -100.57 -6.42 8.97
N GLU A 231 -100.88 -5.13 9.08
CA GLU A 231 -100.13 -4.04 8.47
C GLU A 231 -98.72 -3.92 9.03
N LEU A 232 -98.54 -3.92 10.36
CA LEU A 232 -97.22 -3.89 10.99
C LEU A 232 -96.33 -5.08 10.59
N ARG A 233 -96.92 -6.27 10.43
CA ARG A 233 -96.18 -7.45 9.94
C ARG A 233 -95.74 -7.28 8.50
N LYS A 234 -96.61 -6.75 7.62
CA LYS A 234 -96.26 -6.43 6.22
C LYS A 234 -95.15 -5.37 6.17
N GLU A 235 -95.28 -4.29 6.94
CA GLU A 235 -94.28 -3.22 7.01
C GLU A 235 -92.91 -3.75 7.48
N CYS A 236 -92.87 -4.64 8.48
CA CYS A 236 -91.62 -5.31 8.86
C CYS A 236 -90.96 -6.06 7.70
N VAL A 237 -91.73 -6.86 6.95
CA VAL A 237 -91.23 -7.64 5.82
C VAL A 237 -90.75 -6.72 4.69
N ASP A 238 -91.50 -5.65 4.40
CA ASP A 238 -91.12 -4.67 3.37
C ASP A 238 -89.83 -3.94 3.76
N LEU A 239 -89.71 -3.49 5.01
CA LEU A 239 -88.49 -2.87 5.53
C LEU A 239 -87.29 -3.84 5.50
N GLU A 240 -87.50 -5.12 5.86
CA GLU A 240 -86.46 -6.15 5.77
C GLU A 240 -85.98 -6.38 4.33
N ASN A 241 -86.90 -6.38 3.37
CA ASN A 241 -86.57 -6.50 1.96
C ASN A 241 -85.77 -5.29 1.45
N VAL A 242 -86.18 -4.07 1.81
CA VAL A 242 -85.43 -2.84 1.49
C VAL A 242 -84.04 -2.88 2.14
N MET A 243 -83.94 -3.26 3.41
CA MET A 243 -82.68 -3.39 4.13
C MET A 243 -81.74 -4.40 3.46
N ARG A 244 -82.27 -5.54 2.97
CA ARG A 244 -81.49 -6.55 2.22
C ARG A 244 -80.92 -5.97 0.93
N ILE A 245 -81.73 -5.25 0.15
CA ILE A 245 -81.30 -4.62 -1.12
C ILE A 245 -80.21 -3.58 -0.84
N GLN A 246 -80.42 -2.71 0.15
CA GLN A 246 -79.48 -1.65 0.48
C GLN A 246 -78.18 -2.19 1.08
N ARG A 247 -78.21 -3.33 1.77
CA ARG A 247 -77.00 -4.00 2.25
C ARG A 247 -76.11 -4.48 1.11
N ILE A 248 -76.69 -5.03 0.03
CA ILE A 248 -75.93 -5.39 -1.17
C ILE A 248 -75.25 -4.16 -1.78
N SER A 249 -75.96 -3.03 -1.86
CA SER A 249 -75.39 -1.76 -2.34
C SER A 249 -74.25 -1.27 -1.45
N LEU A 250 -74.41 -1.36 -0.13
CA LEU A 250 -73.36 -1.00 0.84
C LEU A 250 -72.14 -1.91 0.70
N ASP A 251 -72.34 -3.22 0.62
CA ASP A 251 -71.25 -4.19 0.48
C ASP A 251 -70.44 -3.92 -0.80
N LYS A 252 -71.12 -3.57 -1.90
CA LYS A 252 -70.46 -3.16 -3.15
C LYS A 252 -69.66 -1.88 -2.98
N ALA A 253 -70.22 -0.86 -2.33
CA ALA A 253 -69.52 0.41 -2.09
C ALA A 253 -68.32 0.23 -1.15
N ASN A 254 -68.44 -0.59 -0.12
CA ASN A 254 -67.36 -0.94 0.80
C ASN A 254 -66.25 -1.72 0.11
N MET A 255 -66.59 -2.66 -0.79
CA MET A 255 -65.60 -3.38 -1.59
C MET A 255 -64.81 -2.43 -2.49
N GLN A 256 -65.47 -1.46 -3.14
CA GLN A 256 -64.78 -0.42 -3.94
C GLN A 256 -63.88 0.47 -3.08
N LEU A 257 -64.36 0.90 -1.91
CA LEU A 257 -63.56 1.69 -0.97
C LEU A 257 -62.32 0.92 -0.47
N GLN A 258 -62.48 -0.37 -0.19
CA GLN A 258 -61.40 -1.26 0.21
C GLN A 258 -60.38 -1.42 -0.92
N GLU A 259 -60.83 -1.59 -2.17
CA GLU A 259 -59.95 -1.73 -3.33
C GLU A 259 -59.09 -0.48 -3.56
N LEU A 260 -59.67 0.72 -3.43
CA LEU A 260 -58.92 1.99 -3.53
C LEU A 260 -57.88 2.12 -2.41
N ARG A 261 -58.22 1.75 -1.17
CA ARG A 261 -57.29 1.75 -0.03
C ARG A 261 -56.15 0.75 -0.24
N ASP A 262 -56.46 -0.46 -0.69
CA ASP A 262 -55.46 -1.48 -0.98
C ASP A 262 -54.55 -1.07 -2.14
N GLU A 263 -55.07 -0.38 -3.15
CA GLU A 263 -54.26 0.15 -4.24
C GLU A 263 -53.27 1.23 -3.78
N LEU A 264 -53.73 2.16 -2.94
CA LEU A 264 -52.88 3.17 -2.30
C LEU A 264 -51.77 2.50 -1.49
N ALA A 265 -52.12 1.54 -0.62
CA ALA A 265 -51.17 0.80 0.21
C ALA A 265 -50.13 0.02 -0.63
N ARG A 266 -50.56 -0.62 -1.73
CA ARG A 266 -49.63 -1.32 -2.66
C ARG A 266 -48.62 -0.35 -3.28
N ARG A 267 -49.05 0.85 -3.66
CA ARG A 267 -48.18 1.88 -4.25
C ARG A 267 -47.25 2.51 -3.22
N GLU A 268 -47.71 2.79 -2.01
CA GLU A 268 -46.85 3.23 -0.89
C GLU A 268 -45.76 2.20 -0.59
N ALA A 269 -46.10 0.91 -0.57
CA ALA A 269 -45.13 -0.16 -0.39
C ALA A 269 -44.08 -0.17 -1.51
N GLN A 270 -44.50 -0.04 -2.78
CA GLN A 270 -43.57 0.06 -3.92
C GLN A 270 -42.65 1.28 -3.81
N GLU A 271 -43.20 2.43 -3.43
CA GLU A 271 -42.44 3.68 -3.28
C GLU A 271 -41.45 3.61 -2.11
N SER A 272 -41.84 3.00 -0.98
CA SER A 272 -40.95 2.77 0.16
C SER A 272 -39.73 1.92 -0.23
N VAL A 273 -39.95 0.89 -1.05
CA VAL A 273 -38.87 0.05 -1.59
C VAL A 273 -37.97 0.86 -2.52
N ARG A 274 -38.54 1.65 -3.45
CA ARG A 274 -37.77 2.52 -4.35
C ARG A 274 -36.90 3.50 -3.56
N LEU A 275 -37.49 4.23 -2.61
CA LEU A 275 -36.77 5.20 -1.78
C LEU A 275 -35.70 4.53 -0.92
N SER A 276 -35.94 3.31 -0.40
CA SER A 276 -34.93 2.56 0.34
C SER A 276 -33.74 2.17 -0.55
N SER A 277 -34.01 1.78 -1.81
CA SER A 277 -32.98 1.45 -2.80
C SER A 277 -32.16 2.69 -3.17
N GLU A 278 -32.81 3.83 -3.43
CA GLU A 278 -32.13 5.10 -3.73
C GLU A 278 -31.27 5.57 -2.55
N LYS A 279 -31.78 5.48 -1.32
CA LYS A 279 -31.00 5.79 -0.11
C LYS A 279 -29.77 4.90 0.02
N PHE A 280 -29.92 3.59 -0.23
CA PHE A 280 -28.80 2.65 -0.17
C PHE A 280 -27.75 2.94 -1.25
N GLU A 281 -28.18 3.23 -2.48
CA GLU A 281 -27.28 3.63 -3.56
C GLU A 281 -26.58 4.95 -3.27
N ALA A 282 -27.28 5.94 -2.74
CA ALA A 282 -26.71 7.22 -2.34
C ALA A 282 -25.64 7.04 -1.25
N GLN A 283 -25.93 6.25 -0.21
CA GLN A 283 -24.94 5.90 0.82
C GLN A 283 -23.73 5.16 0.24
N ARG A 284 -23.94 4.26 -0.72
CA ARG A 284 -22.86 3.54 -1.40
C ARG A 284 -21.97 4.51 -2.21
N ARG A 285 -22.57 5.46 -2.93
CA ARG A 285 -21.85 6.51 -3.67
C ARG A 285 -21.07 7.42 -2.72
N GLU A 286 -21.65 7.80 -1.59
CA GLU A 286 -20.96 8.63 -0.59
C GLU A 286 -19.76 7.90 0.02
N ARG A 287 -19.92 6.61 0.38
CA ARG A 287 -18.82 5.77 0.87
C ARG A 287 -17.71 5.63 -0.17
N ALA A 288 -18.06 5.44 -1.44
CA ALA A 288 -17.10 5.41 -2.54
C ALA A 288 -16.33 6.73 -2.66
N ARG A 289 -17.03 7.89 -2.68
CA ARG A 289 -16.41 9.23 -2.70
C ARG A 289 -15.46 9.45 -1.52
N LYS A 290 -15.85 9.01 -0.31
CA LYS A 290 -15.00 9.08 0.89
C LYS A 290 -13.77 8.18 0.77
N ALA A 291 -13.94 6.95 0.27
CA ALA A 291 -12.83 6.02 0.05
C ALA A 291 -11.84 6.53 -1.00
N GLU A 292 -12.33 7.05 -2.13
CA GLU A 292 -11.52 7.69 -3.17
C GLU A 292 -10.76 8.91 -2.64
N ALA A 293 -11.42 9.77 -1.87
CA ALA A 293 -10.79 10.92 -1.23
C ALA A 293 -9.71 10.50 -0.22
N GLN A 294 -9.96 9.44 0.56
CA GLN A 294 -8.97 8.88 1.49
C GLN A 294 -7.77 8.28 0.74
N GLU A 295 -8.02 7.54 -0.34
CA GLU A 295 -6.96 6.97 -1.17
C GLU A 295 -6.14 8.08 -1.86
N ALA A 296 -6.78 9.14 -2.33
CA ALA A 296 -6.10 10.30 -2.90
C ALA A 296 -5.15 10.96 -1.89
N ARG A 297 -5.62 11.17 -0.64
CA ARG A 297 -4.77 11.68 0.45
C ARG A 297 -3.59 10.76 0.75
N TRP A 298 -3.82 9.45 0.80
CA TRP A 298 -2.76 8.46 1.01
C TRP A 298 -1.73 8.51 -0.13
N ARG A 299 -2.20 8.57 -1.38
CA ARG A 299 -1.33 8.69 -2.57
C ARG A 299 -0.52 9.98 -2.54
N GLU A 300 -1.08 11.09 -2.09
CA GLU A 300 -0.37 12.36 -1.95
C GLU A 300 0.69 12.31 -0.84
N GLN A 301 0.34 11.79 0.34
CA GLN A 301 1.31 11.56 1.43
C GLN A 301 2.46 10.65 1.00
N ALA A 302 2.17 9.58 0.26
CA ALA A 302 3.19 8.69 -0.28
C ALA A 302 4.12 9.42 -1.28
N ARG A 303 3.57 10.30 -2.13
CA ARG A 303 4.38 11.15 -3.03
C ARG A 303 5.28 12.11 -2.25
N GLN A 304 4.75 12.77 -1.22
CA GLN A 304 5.52 13.68 -0.37
C GLN A 304 6.65 12.93 0.37
N GLN A 305 6.37 11.76 0.94
CA GLN A 305 7.39 10.93 1.58
C GLN A 305 8.45 10.45 0.58
N ALA A 306 8.05 10.08 -0.64
CA ALA A 306 9.00 9.70 -1.68
C ALA A 306 9.90 10.87 -2.10
N GLN A 307 9.34 12.08 -2.24
CA GLN A 307 10.11 13.30 -2.50
C GLN A 307 11.11 13.60 -1.38
N GLN A 308 10.68 13.52 -0.12
CA GLN A 308 11.57 13.74 1.04
C GLN A 308 12.70 12.70 1.10
N ARG A 309 12.41 11.43 0.82
CA ARG A 309 13.45 10.38 0.73
C ARG A 309 14.43 10.66 -0.40
N ALA A 310 13.95 11.00 -1.59
CA ALA A 310 14.80 11.33 -2.73
C ALA A 310 15.69 12.56 -2.44
N GLU A 311 15.15 13.60 -1.79
CA GLU A 311 15.92 14.77 -1.38
C GLU A 311 17.01 14.41 -0.35
N ARG A 312 16.67 13.59 0.65
CA ARG A 312 17.63 13.09 1.64
C ARG A 312 18.75 12.29 0.98
N GLU A 313 18.43 11.39 0.06
CA GLU A 313 19.39 10.62 -0.71
C GLU A 313 20.29 11.53 -1.57
N GLN A 314 19.73 12.55 -2.22
CA GLN A 314 20.50 13.54 -2.97
C GLN A 314 21.47 14.32 -2.07
N ARG A 315 21.02 14.76 -0.89
CA ARG A 315 21.88 15.45 0.08
C ARG A 315 23.00 14.53 0.59
N GLU A 316 22.69 13.28 0.94
CA GLU A 316 23.70 12.30 1.36
C GLU A 316 24.69 11.98 0.24
N ALA A 317 24.22 11.83 -1.01
CA ALA A 317 25.07 11.60 -2.16
C ALA A 317 25.98 12.81 -2.45
N ALA A 318 25.47 14.04 -2.31
CA ALA A 318 26.26 15.26 -2.43
C ALA A 318 27.34 15.33 -1.33
N ALA A 319 26.97 15.08 -0.07
CA ALA A 319 27.89 15.06 1.05
C ALA A 319 28.98 13.98 0.89
N ARG A 320 28.64 12.79 0.38
CA ARG A 320 29.62 11.74 0.06
C ARG A 320 30.60 12.21 -1.02
N LYS A 321 30.11 12.81 -2.10
CA LYS A 321 30.97 13.36 -3.17
C LYS A 321 31.88 14.47 -2.65
N GLU A 322 31.39 15.33 -1.76
CA GLU A 322 32.19 16.38 -1.13
C GLU A 322 33.25 15.81 -0.19
N ALA A 323 32.90 14.83 0.65
CA ALA A 323 33.84 14.14 1.53
C ALA A 323 34.95 13.41 0.75
N ASP A 324 34.61 12.78 -0.38
CA ASP A 324 35.57 12.14 -1.28
C ASP A 324 36.51 13.17 -1.94
N ARG A 325 35.98 14.34 -2.36
CA ARG A 325 36.80 15.44 -2.87
C ARG A 325 37.78 15.95 -1.81
N ALA A 326 37.28 16.20 -0.59
CA ALA A 326 38.11 16.65 0.53
C ALA A 326 39.15 15.60 0.94
N ARG A 327 38.85 14.30 0.85
CA ARG A 327 39.84 13.22 1.06
C ARG A 327 40.94 13.30 0.01
N ARG A 328 40.59 13.36 -1.28
CA ARG A 328 41.58 13.46 -2.38
C ARG A 328 42.44 14.71 -2.30
N GLU A 329 41.88 15.81 -1.80
CA GLU A 329 42.64 17.04 -1.55
C GLU A 329 43.63 16.84 -0.41
N ARG A 330 43.21 16.31 0.74
CA ARG A 330 44.13 15.97 1.83
C ARG A 330 45.23 15.01 1.42
N ASP A 331 44.91 14.00 0.61
CA ASP A 331 45.89 13.04 0.10
C ASP A 331 46.91 13.74 -0.80
N ARG A 332 46.48 14.65 -1.69
CA ARG A 332 47.38 15.48 -2.52
C ARG A 332 48.26 16.40 -1.67
N ASP A 333 47.69 17.08 -0.67
CA ASP A 333 48.43 17.98 0.21
C ASP A 333 49.48 17.20 1.02
N LEU A 334 49.13 16.00 1.48
CA LEU A 334 50.05 15.11 2.18
C LEU A 334 51.18 14.64 1.26
N GLU A 335 50.87 14.23 0.03
CA GLU A 335 51.88 13.85 -0.97
C GLU A 335 52.83 15.02 -1.27
N GLU A 336 52.30 16.23 -1.44
CA GLU A 336 53.10 17.43 -1.66
C GLU A 336 53.99 17.75 -0.45
N TYR A 337 53.45 17.66 0.76
CA TYR A 337 54.21 17.82 2.00
C TYR A 337 55.35 16.80 2.10
N LEU A 338 55.07 15.52 1.85
CA LEU A 338 56.08 14.46 1.85
C LEU A 338 57.12 14.65 0.74
N ALA A 339 56.75 15.20 -0.42
CA ALA A 339 57.69 15.54 -1.49
C ALA A 339 58.60 16.69 -1.08
N ARG A 340 58.07 17.76 -0.47
CA ARG A 340 58.88 18.87 0.09
C ARG A 340 59.86 18.37 1.15
N LEU A 341 59.41 17.48 2.05
CA LEU A 341 60.26 16.90 3.08
C LEU A 341 61.41 16.06 2.47
N ARG A 342 61.11 15.23 1.46
CA ARG A 342 62.13 14.46 0.73
C ARG A 342 63.16 15.37 0.05
N ALA A 343 62.70 16.41 -0.65
CA ALA A 343 63.58 17.38 -1.30
C ALA A 343 64.49 18.12 -0.31
N ALA A 344 63.96 18.48 0.86
CA ALA A 344 64.74 19.12 1.93
C ALA A 344 65.81 18.17 2.49
N ASN A 345 65.46 16.90 2.74
CA ASN A 345 66.41 15.89 3.21
C ASN A 345 67.52 15.62 2.17
N GLU A 346 67.17 15.52 0.89
CA GLU A 346 68.15 15.39 -0.19
C GLU A 346 69.06 16.61 -0.30
N ALA A 347 68.51 17.83 -0.17
CA ALA A 347 69.30 19.05 -0.16
C ALA A 347 70.27 19.09 1.04
N ALA A 348 69.81 18.70 2.23
CA ALA A 348 70.65 18.58 3.41
C ALA A 348 71.77 17.54 3.19
N ALA A 349 71.46 16.39 2.60
CA ALA A 349 72.45 15.36 2.25
C ALA A 349 73.48 15.87 1.23
N ARG A 350 73.05 16.61 0.20
CA ARG A 350 73.96 17.26 -0.76
C ARG A 350 74.88 18.26 -0.08
N ASN A 351 74.33 19.12 0.79
CA ASN A 351 75.11 20.09 1.56
C ASN A 351 76.12 19.40 2.49
N GLN A 352 75.73 18.32 3.16
CA GLN A 352 76.64 17.52 3.98
C GLN A 352 77.76 16.89 3.14
N GLN A 353 77.44 16.30 1.99
CA GLN A 353 78.46 15.76 1.08
C GLN A 353 79.44 16.84 0.61
N GLU A 354 78.95 18.04 0.25
CA GLU A 354 79.80 19.15 -0.16
C GLU A 354 80.70 19.62 0.99
N GLN A 355 80.17 19.73 2.21
CA GLN A 355 80.97 20.05 3.40
C GLN A 355 82.03 18.97 3.69
N THR A 356 81.69 17.69 3.54
CA THR A 356 82.66 16.60 3.73
C THR A 356 83.75 16.66 2.67
N LYS A 357 83.41 16.93 1.40
CA LYS A 357 84.40 17.14 0.32
C LYS A 357 85.31 18.33 0.60
N LYS A 358 84.77 19.46 1.09
CA LYS A 358 85.56 20.63 1.49
C LYS A 358 86.52 20.28 2.63
N ARG A 359 86.04 19.60 3.68
CA ARG A 359 86.88 19.13 4.79
C ARG A 359 87.99 18.17 4.33
N GLN A 360 87.69 17.21 3.45
CA GLN A 360 88.69 16.30 2.89
C GLN A 360 89.72 17.06 2.03
N ALA A 361 89.30 18.04 1.24
CA ALA A 361 90.19 18.87 0.45
C ALA A 361 91.13 19.73 1.34
N GLU A 362 90.60 20.29 2.43
CA GLU A 362 91.39 21.00 3.45
C GLU A 362 92.39 20.09 4.14
N GLN A 363 91.96 18.90 4.58
CA GLN A 363 92.85 17.89 5.18
C GLN A 363 93.97 17.47 4.23
N HIS A 364 93.65 17.21 2.96
CA HIS A 364 94.66 16.87 1.96
C HIS A 364 95.60 18.05 1.63
N ALA A 365 95.09 19.29 1.66
CA ALA A 365 95.92 20.49 1.54
C ALA A 365 96.85 20.68 2.76
N GLU A 366 96.38 20.34 3.95
CA GLU A 366 97.16 20.33 5.20
C GLU A 366 98.21 19.21 5.22
N GLU A 367 97.87 18.00 4.81
CA GLU A 367 98.80 16.88 4.66
C GLU A 367 99.92 17.22 3.65
N LYS A 368 99.58 17.88 2.53
CA LYS A 368 100.57 18.40 1.59
C LYS A 368 101.48 19.48 2.20
N ARG A 369 100.97 20.34 3.08
CA ARG A 369 101.78 21.31 3.84
C ARG A 369 102.67 20.65 4.89
N GLY A 370 102.22 19.55 5.50
CA GLY A 370 103.01 18.76 6.46
C GLY A 370 104.16 17.98 5.81
N LYS A 371 103.92 17.32 4.67
CA LYS A 371 104.93 16.49 3.97
C LYS A 371 106.11 17.25 3.37
N THR A 372 106.04 18.57 3.22
CA THR A 372 107.19 19.37 2.78
C THR A 372 108.23 19.60 3.87
N SER A 373 107.95 19.29 5.15
CA SER A 373 108.89 19.54 6.26
C SER A 373 109.80 18.34 6.60
N GLU A 374 109.35 17.09 6.42
CA GLU A 374 110.02 15.91 7.00
C GLU A 374 111.17 15.30 6.16
N THR A 375 111.34 15.67 4.88
CA THR A 375 112.44 15.15 4.03
C THR A 375 113.30 16.25 3.41
N CYS A 376 113.62 17.29 4.18
CA CYS A 376 114.51 18.33 3.69
C CYS A 376 115.95 17.84 3.58
N LYS A 377 116.51 17.86 2.36
CA LYS A 377 117.89 17.42 2.10
C LYS A 377 118.95 18.44 2.55
N HIS A 378 118.58 19.59 3.13
CA HIS A 378 119.44 20.65 3.69
C HIS A 378 120.58 21.21 2.79
N LYS A 379 120.65 20.79 1.53
CA LYS A 379 121.69 21.12 0.53
C LYS A 379 121.58 22.50 -0.10
N ALA A 380 120.49 23.22 0.14
CA ALA A 380 120.30 24.56 -0.38
C ALA A 380 121.18 25.58 0.37
N TRP A 381 121.21 26.81 -0.14
CA TRP A 381 121.69 27.98 0.60
C TRP A 381 120.74 28.25 1.78
N TRP A 382 121.26 28.83 2.88
CA TRP A 382 120.46 29.10 4.08
C TRP A 382 120.39 30.61 4.30
N ASP A 383 119.20 31.09 4.65
CA ASP A 383 118.96 32.49 4.96
C ASP A 383 119.51 32.83 6.36
N LYS A 384 120.21 33.95 6.46
CA LYS A 384 120.63 34.48 7.77
C LYS A 384 119.43 35.20 8.39
N ILE A 385 118.92 34.67 9.49
CA ILE A 385 117.87 35.33 10.28
C ILE A 385 118.49 35.98 11.52
N GLU A 386 118.11 37.24 11.77
CA GLU A 386 118.60 38.02 12.91
C GLU A 386 117.73 37.80 14.15
N GLY A 387 118.31 38.01 15.32
CA GLY A 387 117.62 37.87 16.61
C GLY A 387 117.96 36.57 17.36
N ARG A 388 117.27 36.35 18.48
CA ARG A 388 117.47 35.19 19.35
C ARG A 388 116.73 33.98 18.80
N HIS A 389 117.47 32.96 18.38
CA HIS A 389 116.93 31.70 17.87
C HIS A 389 117.61 30.53 18.55
N ASP A 390 116.87 29.45 18.77
CA ASP A 390 117.38 28.17 19.21
C ASP A 390 117.81 27.31 18.01
N CYS A 391 118.98 26.69 18.11
CA CYS A 391 119.38 25.71 17.11
C CYS A 391 118.54 24.45 17.27
N GLY A 392 117.76 24.08 16.26
CA GLY A 392 116.88 22.90 16.29
C GLY A 392 117.59 21.53 16.37
N TYR A 393 118.92 21.50 16.56
CA TYR A 393 119.72 20.26 16.63
C TYR A 393 120.58 20.17 17.89
N CYS A 394 121.44 21.18 18.14
CA CYS A 394 122.26 21.20 19.35
C CYS A 394 121.67 22.05 20.49
N THR A 395 120.45 22.57 20.31
CA THR A 395 119.71 23.44 21.26
C THR A 395 120.46 24.69 21.74
N ALA A 396 121.61 25.00 21.14
CA ALA A 396 122.38 26.20 21.43
C ALA A 396 121.57 27.45 21.07
N ILE A 397 121.58 28.42 21.99
CA ILE A 397 120.87 29.69 21.84
C ILE A 397 121.77 30.67 21.11
N LEU A 398 121.35 31.08 19.91
CA LEU A 398 122.09 32.00 19.04
C LEU A 398 121.49 33.40 19.21
N TYR A 399 122.25 34.28 19.87
CA TYR A 399 121.76 35.61 20.25
C TYR A 399 121.90 36.68 19.16
N LYS A 400 122.75 36.47 18.13
CA LYS A 400 123.01 37.46 17.08
C LYS A 400 122.36 37.10 15.76
N PHE A 401 122.60 35.89 15.27
CA PHE A 401 122.02 35.40 14.03
C PHE A 401 121.98 33.88 14.03
N SER A 402 121.00 33.31 13.35
CA SER A 402 120.95 31.89 13.02
C SER A 402 120.75 31.69 11.52
N GLN A 403 120.95 30.47 11.05
CA GLN A 403 120.76 30.13 9.63
C GLN A 403 119.47 29.33 9.51
N ARG A 404 118.55 29.76 8.65
CA ARG A 404 117.27 29.08 8.38
C ARG A 404 117.32 28.32 7.07
N CYS A 405 116.95 27.04 7.09
CA CYS A 405 116.83 26.27 5.86
C CYS A 405 115.55 26.68 5.11
N PRO A 406 115.61 27.07 3.83
CA PRO A 406 114.41 27.45 3.08
C PRO A 406 113.48 26.25 2.78
N GLY A 407 113.99 25.01 2.89
CA GLY A 407 113.20 23.81 2.63
C GLY A 407 112.30 23.40 3.80
N CYS A 408 112.86 23.25 5.01
CA CYS A 408 112.11 22.84 6.20
C CYS A 408 111.88 23.96 7.22
N GLY A 409 112.43 25.16 7.00
CA GLY A 409 112.30 26.29 7.92
C GLY A 409 113.10 26.16 9.23
N ILE A 410 113.88 25.10 9.43
CA ILE A 410 114.63 24.89 10.67
C ILE A 410 115.76 25.90 10.82
N ALA A 411 115.88 26.48 12.02
CA ALA A 411 117.00 27.35 12.38
C ALA A 411 118.15 26.52 12.98
N SER A 412 119.38 26.75 12.53
CA SER A 412 120.55 26.06 13.06
C SER A 412 121.75 26.99 13.26
N CYS A 413 122.66 26.60 14.16
CA CYS A 413 123.95 27.25 14.32
C CYS A 413 124.84 26.94 13.11
N ASP A 414 125.84 27.78 12.85
CA ASP A 414 126.71 27.60 11.68
C ASP A 414 127.41 26.23 11.67
N SER A 415 127.74 25.69 12.85
CA SER A 415 128.34 24.36 12.98
C SER A 415 127.35 23.24 12.58
N CYS A 416 126.14 23.23 13.15
CA CYS A 416 125.12 22.24 12.82
C CYS A 416 124.71 22.35 11.35
N ARG A 417 124.58 23.56 10.80
CA ARG A 417 124.32 23.78 9.36
C ARG A 417 125.33 23.06 8.49
N ARG A 418 126.64 23.19 8.77
CA ARG A 418 127.70 22.56 7.97
C ARG A 418 127.61 21.05 8.03
N VAL A 419 127.35 20.48 9.22
CA VAL A 419 127.15 19.03 9.38
C VAL A 419 125.95 18.55 8.55
N LEU A 420 124.84 19.28 8.59
CA LEU A 420 123.63 18.96 7.81
C LEU A 420 123.85 19.08 6.31
N GLN A 421 124.58 20.10 5.85
CA GLN A 421 124.94 20.25 4.43
C GLN A 421 125.86 19.14 3.93
N ALA A 422 126.73 18.62 4.80
CA ALA A 422 127.57 17.46 4.52
C ALA A 422 126.80 16.12 4.60
N GLY A 423 125.51 16.14 4.97
CA GLY A 423 124.70 14.94 5.13
C GLY A 423 124.93 14.18 6.44
N GLY A 424 125.66 14.76 7.38
CA GLY A 424 125.84 14.21 8.73
C GLY A 424 124.70 14.60 9.67
N THR A 425 124.59 13.88 10.79
CA THR A 425 123.69 14.22 11.90
C THR A 425 124.46 15.02 12.95
N PRO A 426 124.07 16.27 13.28
CA PRO A 426 124.75 17.05 14.31
C PRO A 426 124.61 16.40 15.69
N SER A 427 125.73 16.28 16.42
CA SER A 427 125.76 15.78 17.80
C SER A 427 125.55 16.92 18.81
N VAL A 428 124.95 16.61 19.95
CA VAL A 428 124.47 17.57 20.96
C VAL A 428 125.60 18.21 21.79
N ASP A 429 126.83 17.70 21.71
CA ASP A 429 127.87 17.97 22.71
C ASP A 429 129.01 18.92 22.24
N HIS A 430 128.66 20.18 21.97
CA HIS A 430 129.63 21.28 21.79
C HIS A 430 129.42 22.38 22.85
N SER A 431 129.65 22.04 24.12
CA SER A 431 129.78 23.01 25.21
C SER A 431 131.25 23.23 25.56
N ARG A 432 131.87 24.33 25.08
CA ARG A 432 133.00 25.01 25.75
C ARG A 432 133.35 26.32 25.05
N HIS A 433 132.79 27.43 25.55
CA HIS A 433 133.55 28.54 26.14
C HIS A 433 132.66 29.78 26.32
N GLY A 434 132.51 30.21 27.58
CA GLY A 434 132.39 31.62 27.94
C GLY A 434 131.04 32.12 28.42
N GLY A 435 130.88 32.24 29.74
CA GLY A 435 130.27 33.43 30.33
C GLY A 435 128.85 33.35 30.89
N ASN A 436 128.71 32.68 32.03
CA ASN A 436 128.07 33.18 33.26
C ASN A 436 126.82 34.10 33.16
N GLY A 437 125.65 33.64 33.64
CA GLY A 437 124.53 34.55 33.93
C GLY A 437 123.16 33.92 34.08
N ARG A 438 122.88 33.41 35.29
CA ARG A 438 121.59 33.24 35.99
C ARG A 438 120.32 32.88 35.20
N ARG A 439 119.84 31.68 35.52
CA ARG A 439 118.47 31.19 35.39
C ARG A 439 117.58 31.91 36.41
N GLU A 440 116.54 32.59 35.95
CA GLU A 440 115.37 32.91 36.76
C GLU A 440 114.15 32.26 36.10
N GLU A 441 113.53 31.38 36.88
CA GLU A 441 112.25 30.72 36.64
C GLU A 441 111.12 31.73 36.77
N TYR A 442 110.14 31.68 35.88
CA TYR A 442 108.78 32.12 36.20
C TYR A 442 107.77 31.12 35.63
N HIS A 443 107.13 30.43 36.58
CA HIS A 443 105.81 29.85 36.46
C HIS A 443 104.77 30.95 36.23
N PHE A 444 103.75 30.73 35.39
CA PHE A 444 102.34 30.91 35.77
C PHE A 444 101.34 30.42 34.66
N TRP A 445 100.32 29.69 35.13
CA TRP A 445 98.92 29.45 34.68
C TRP A 445 98.38 30.25 33.48
N ASP A 446 97.50 29.77 32.61
CA ASP A 446 96.42 28.76 32.64
C ASP A 446 96.29 28.07 31.27
#